data_AF-A0A2E0T3K3-F1
#
_entry.id   AF-A0A2E0T3K3-F1
#
_cell.length_a   1.000
_cell.length_b   1.000
_cell.length_c   1.000
_cell.angle_alpha   90.00
_cell.angle_beta   90.00
_cell.angle_gamma   90.00
#
_symmetry.space_group_name_H-M   'P 1'
#
loop_
_entity.id
_entity.type
_entity.pdbx_description
1 polymer ?
#
loop_
_entity_poly.entity_id
_entity_poly.type
_entity_poly.pdbx_seq_one_letter_code
_entity_poly.pdbx_strand_id
1 'polypeptide(L)'
;MSEPLIAVTVVGGYLGAGKTTLLNHLLALADERIAVLVNDFGSLDIDAQLLDQGDGATITLPNGCICCSLVDGLATALDDLAALDPRPERVVIEASGVADPASIAAYCHRRPYRLDLVVVLADVEAIAVQVVDDYVGETVRGQLAAADLVILNKADLGDAAAAAAVVETHAPGVPTVKAIEASIDPRVLIDLEPRAKAA
;
A
#
# COMPACT_ATOMS: atom_id res chain seq x y z
N MET A 1 -9.36 -29.48 1.43
CA MET A 1 -9.19 -28.28 0.58
C MET A 1 -8.25 -27.37 1.34
N SER A 2 -7.15 -26.91 0.75
CA SER A 2 -6.27 -25.95 1.42
C SER A 2 -7.03 -24.64 1.62
N GLU A 3 -6.98 -24.06 2.82
CA GLU A 3 -7.51 -22.72 3.06
C GLU A 3 -6.94 -21.72 2.02
N PRO A 4 -7.76 -20.84 1.45
CA PRO A 4 -7.26 -19.80 0.54
C PRO A 4 -6.22 -18.92 1.24
N LEU A 5 -5.21 -18.46 0.50
CA LEU A 5 -4.20 -17.53 1.04
C LEU A 5 -4.83 -16.15 1.24
N ILE A 6 -4.34 -15.43 2.24
CA ILE A 6 -4.72 -14.03 2.48
C ILE A 6 -3.92 -13.16 1.50
N ALA A 7 -4.62 -12.40 0.65
CA ALA A 7 -3.98 -11.48 -0.29
C ALA A 7 -3.36 -10.30 0.46
N VAL A 8 -2.20 -9.83 0.02
CA VAL A 8 -1.55 -8.65 0.62
C VAL A 8 -1.29 -7.57 -0.42
N THR A 9 -1.84 -6.37 -0.19
CA THR A 9 -1.51 -5.18 -0.97
C THR A 9 -0.63 -4.27 -0.13
N VAL A 10 0.53 -3.87 -0.67
CA VAL A 10 1.38 -2.85 -0.04
C VAL A 10 1.13 -1.51 -0.71
N VAL A 11 0.79 -0.49 0.06
CA VAL A 11 0.54 0.87 -0.41
C VAL A 11 1.71 1.76 0.00
N GLY A 12 2.50 2.18 -0.98
CA GLY A 12 3.60 3.13 -0.83
C GLY A 12 3.32 4.48 -1.48
N GLY A 13 4.33 5.35 -1.46
CA GLY A 13 4.27 6.69 -2.03
C GLY A 13 4.77 7.73 -1.05
N TYR A 14 5.40 8.78 -1.58
CA TYR A 14 6.04 9.79 -0.78
C TYR A 14 5.04 10.58 0.10
N LEU A 15 5.56 11.33 1.07
CA LEU A 15 4.75 12.13 2.01
C LEU A 15 3.77 13.03 1.24
N GLY A 16 2.50 13.03 1.66
CA GLY A 16 1.45 13.85 1.03
C GLY A 16 0.86 13.32 -0.28
N ALA A 17 1.27 12.14 -0.76
CA ALA A 17 0.74 11.54 -2.00
C ALA A 17 -0.74 11.07 -1.92
N GLY A 18 -1.31 10.99 -0.70
CA GLY A 18 -2.72 10.61 -0.47
C GLY A 18 -2.96 9.15 -0.09
N LYS A 19 -1.95 8.46 0.48
CA LYS A 19 -2.03 7.04 0.87
C LYS A 19 -3.19 6.75 1.83
N THR A 20 -3.27 7.48 2.93
CA THR A 20 -4.36 7.34 3.92
C THR A 20 -5.73 7.64 3.30
N THR A 21 -5.82 8.59 2.37
CA THR A 21 -7.06 8.86 1.60
C THR A 21 -7.47 7.65 0.77
N LEU A 22 -6.52 6.99 0.11
CA LEU A 22 -6.78 5.76 -0.64
C LEU A 22 -7.32 4.66 0.29
N LEU A 23 -6.71 4.45 1.45
CA LEU A 23 -7.14 3.41 2.39
C LEU A 23 -8.57 3.63 2.86
N ASN A 24 -8.91 4.87 3.23
CA ASN A 24 -10.27 5.22 3.62
C ASN A 24 -11.27 4.98 2.48
N HIS A 25 -10.87 5.27 1.24
CA HIS A 25 -11.69 5.02 0.07
C HIS A 25 -11.92 3.52 -0.18
N LEU A 26 -10.86 2.70 -0.06
CA LEU A 26 -10.92 1.25 -0.21
C LEU A 26 -11.82 0.62 0.86
N LEU A 27 -11.63 1.01 2.13
CA LEU A 27 -12.43 0.49 3.24
C LEU A 27 -13.92 0.83 3.09
N ALA A 28 -14.24 1.98 2.49
CA ALA A 28 -15.62 2.38 2.27
C ALA A 28 -16.33 1.64 1.11
N LEU A 29 -15.57 1.04 0.19
CA LEU A 29 -16.09 0.47 -1.05
C LEU A 29 -15.81 -1.03 -1.23
N ALA A 30 -15.07 -1.65 -0.31
CA ALA A 30 -14.72 -3.06 -0.42
C ALA A 30 -15.92 -3.97 -0.12
N ASP A 31 -16.12 -4.96 -0.99
CA ASP A 31 -17.11 -6.03 -0.80
C ASP A 31 -16.49 -7.28 -0.11
N GLU A 32 -15.18 -7.26 0.17
CA GLU A 32 -14.44 -8.35 0.84
C GLU A 32 -13.95 -7.93 2.24
N ARG A 33 -13.67 -8.91 3.12
CA ARG A 33 -13.12 -8.61 4.46
C ARG A 33 -11.67 -8.14 4.37
N ILE A 34 -11.44 -6.84 4.53
CA ILE A 34 -10.11 -6.22 4.52
C ILE A 34 -9.64 -5.90 5.94
N ALA A 35 -8.39 -6.24 6.26
CA ALA A 35 -7.66 -5.68 7.38
C ALA A 35 -6.62 -4.67 6.90
N VAL A 36 -6.49 -3.54 7.59
CA VAL A 36 -5.50 -2.51 7.25
C VAL A 36 -4.46 -2.37 8.35
N LEU A 37 -3.18 -2.36 7.96
CA LEU A 37 -2.04 -2.10 8.82
C LEU A 37 -1.37 -0.80 8.37
N VAL A 38 -1.36 0.22 9.23
CA VAL A 38 -0.72 1.51 8.93
C VAL A 38 0.63 1.58 9.63
N ASN A 39 1.72 1.78 8.88
CA ASN A 39 3.06 1.96 9.43
C ASN A 39 3.50 3.42 9.24
N ASP A 40 3.32 4.29 10.26
CA ASP A 40 3.73 5.70 10.21
C ASP A 40 5.07 5.95 10.95
N PHE A 41 5.82 6.97 10.52
CA PHE A 41 7.05 7.41 11.16
C PHE A 41 6.77 8.68 11.97
N GLY A 42 6.67 8.60 13.30
CA GLY A 42 6.59 9.80 14.15
C GLY A 42 5.75 9.71 15.42
N SER A 43 4.94 8.68 15.61
CA SER A 43 4.23 8.42 16.86
C SER A 43 3.91 6.94 16.98
N LEU A 44 4.04 6.44 18.21
CA LEU A 44 3.97 5.04 18.64
C LEU A 44 2.57 4.42 18.56
N ASP A 45 1.83 4.61 17.48
CA ASP A 45 0.48 4.05 17.33
C ASP A 45 0.34 3.37 15.97
N ILE A 46 0.36 2.04 15.97
CA ILE A 46 0.00 1.22 14.82
C ILE A 46 -1.51 1.05 14.89
N ASP A 47 -2.21 1.91 14.16
CA ASP A 47 -3.65 1.82 14.03
C ASP A 47 -3.97 0.69 13.04
N ALA A 48 -4.12 -0.54 13.55
CA ALA A 48 -4.80 -1.59 12.81
C ALA A 48 -6.30 -1.29 12.80
N GLN A 49 -6.80 -0.74 11.70
CA GLN A 49 -8.22 -0.48 11.50
C GLN A 49 -8.81 -1.61 10.64
N LEU A 50 -9.58 -2.50 11.27
CA LEU A 50 -10.54 -3.35 10.56
C LEU A 50 -11.86 -2.59 10.45
N LEU A 51 -12.31 -2.30 9.22
CA LEU A 51 -13.63 -1.74 8.96
C LEU A 51 -14.44 -2.75 8.16
N ASP A 52 -15.57 -3.16 8.72
CA ASP A 52 -16.50 -4.13 8.14
C ASP A 52 -17.76 -3.40 7.65
N GLN A 53 -18.13 -3.58 6.39
CA GLN A 53 -19.42 -3.15 5.85
C GLN A 53 -20.09 -4.35 5.18
N GLY A 54 -20.67 -5.22 6.01
CA GLY A 54 -21.49 -6.34 5.55
C GLY A 54 -21.71 -7.40 6.62
N ASP A 55 -22.46 -7.06 7.67
CA ASP A 55 -22.84 -7.96 8.78
C ASP A 55 -21.70 -8.47 9.70
N GLY A 56 -21.12 -7.59 10.53
CA GLY A 56 -20.74 -7.96 11.90
C GLY A 56 -19.43 -7.42 12.49
N ALA A 57 -19.56 -6.37 13.30
CA ALA A 57 -18.71 -5.98 14.43
C ALA A 57 -17.25 -5.54 14.18
N THR A 58 -16.97 -4.28 14.53
CA THR A 58 -15.64 -3.68 14.62
C THR A 58 -14.84 -4.28 15.78
N ILE A 59 -13.65 -4.82 15.50
CA ILE A 59 -12.66 -5.16 16.52
C ILE A 59 -11.44 -4.26 16.31
N THR A 60 -11.30 -3.25 17.17
CA THR A 60 -10.03 -2.56 17.38
C THR A 60 -9.16 -3.47 18.23
N LEU A 61 -7.96 -3.83 17.78
CA LEU A 61 -6.98 -4.54 18.60
C LEU A 61 -6.25 -3.52 19.48
N PRO A 62 -6.44 -3.49 20.81
CA PRO A 62 -5.51 -2.81 21.67
C PRO A 62 -4.31 -3.75 21.85
N ASN A 63 -3.11 -3.30 21.43
CA ASN A 63 -1.79 -3.59 22.01
C ASN A 63 -0.69 -3.74 20.93
N GLY A 64 0.33 -2.88 20.98
CA GLY A 64 1.72 -3.33 20.81
C GLY A 64 2.52 -2.75 19.64
N CYS A 65 3.32 -1.74 19.95
CA CYS A 65 4.37 -1.11 19.16
C CYS A 65 5.19 -2.05 18.24
N ILE A 66 5.41 -1.64 16.98
CA ILE A 66 6.41 -2.21 16.07
C ILE A 66 7.33 -1.08 15.61
N CYS A 67 8.33 -0.70 16.40
CA CYS A 67 9.38 0.16 15.84
C CYS A 67 10.80 -0.01 16.41
N CYS A 68 11.09 -1.06 17.18
CA CYS A 68 12.47 -1.35 17.62
C CYS A 68 13.04 -2.71 17.19
N SER A 69 12.26 -3.51 16.45
CA SER A 69 12.73 -4.68 15.70
C SER A 69 11.86 -4.80 14.43
N LEU A 70 12.38 -4.25 13.32
CA LEU A 70 11.68 -4.04 12.04
C LEU A 70 11.09 -5.33 11.40
N VAL A 71 11.35 -6.49 12.00
CA VAL A 71 10.98 -7.82 11.51
C VAL A 71 9.93 -8.46 12.42
N ASP A 72 10.19 -8.46 13.73
CA ASP A 72 9.39 -9.23 14.68
C ASP A 72 7.98 -8.67 14.82
N GLY A 73 7.86 -7.34 14.76
CA GLY A 73 6.56 -6.72 14.95
C GLY A 73 5.63 -6.89 13.76
N LEU A 74 6.08 -6.64 12.51
CA LEU A 74 5.25 -6.85 11.32
C LEU A 74 4.88 -8.33 11.20
N ALA A 75 5.82 -9.23 11.52
CA ALA A 75 5.54 -10.65 11.59
C ALA A 75 4.45 -10.97 12.61
N THR A 76 4.53 -10.41 13.82
CA THR A 76 3.54 -10.60 14.89
C THR A 76 2.16 -10.07 14.49
N ALA A 77 2.06 -8.84 13.98
CA ALA A 77 0.78 -8.28 13.55
C ALA A 77 0.11 -9.09 12.43
N LEU A 78 0.91 -9.58 11.48
CA LEU A 78 0.43 -10.53 10.48
C LEU A 78 -0.01 -11.85 11.15
N ASP A 79 0.77 -12.42 12.06
CA ASP A 79 0.37 -13.66 12.74
C ASP A 79 -0.95 -13.49 13.54
N ASP A 80 -1.17 -12.34 14.17
CA ASP A 80 -2.41 -11.99 14.86
C ASP A 80 -3.59 -11.86 13.88
N LEU A 81 -3.39 -11.20 12.74
CA LEU A 81 -4.41 -11.09 11.68
C LEU A 81 -4.78 -12.46 11.10
N ALA A 82 -3.81 -13.35 10.93
CA ALA A 82 -4.04 -14.71 10.46
C ALA A 82 -4.82 -15.56 11.47
N ALA A 83 -4.77 -15.21 12.77
CA ALA A 83 -5.47 -15.92 13.83
C ALA A 83 -6.92 -15.44 14.07
N LEU A 84 -7.38 -14.38 13.38
CA LEU A 84 -8.75 -13.88 13.49
C LEU A 84 -9.78 -14.88 12.96
N ASP A 85 -10.98 -14.86 13.55
CA ASP A 85 -12.15 -15.61 13.09
C ASP A 85 -13.40 -14.70 13.10
N PRO A 86 -13.99 -14.36 11.95
CA PRO A 86 -13.56 -14.77 10.61
C PRO A 86 -12.26 -14.06 10.19
N ARG A 87 -11.33 -14.82 9.59
CA ARG A 87 -10.08 -14.27 9.05
C ARG A 87 -10.33 -13.30 7.88
N PRO A 88 -9.46 -12.28 7.69
CA PRO A 88 -9.55 -11.39 6.55
C PRO A 88 -9.25 -12.12 5.24
N GLU A 89 -9.85 -11.65 4.15
CA GLU A 89 -9.58 -12.09 2.79
C GLU A 89 -8.37 -11.35 2.21
N ARG A 90 -8.18 -10.08 2.62
CA ARG A 90 -7.06 -9.23 2.24
C ARG A 90 -6.48 -8.46 3.41
N VAL A 91 -5.17 -8.26 3.39
CA VAL A 91 -4.47 -7.29 4.24
C VAL A 91 -3.92 -6.17 3.36
N VAL A 92 -4.19 -4.92 3.70
CA VAL A 92 -3.58 -3.75 3.07
C VAL A 92 -2.59 -3.12 4.04
N ILE A 93 -1.34 -2.96 3.61
CA ILE A 93 -0.27 -2.42 4.44
C ILE A 93 0.13 -1.04 3.90
N GLU A 94 -0.12 0.03 4.66
CA GLU A 94 0.44 1.35 4.37
C GLU A 94 1.90 1.40 4.78
N ALA A 95 2.79 1.63 3.81
CA ALA A 95 4.17 1.98 4.08
C ALA A 95 4.24 3.47 4.49
N SER A 96 5.09 3.80 5.46
CA SER A 96 5.41 5.20 5.77
C SER A 96 5.86 5.94 4.50
N GLY A 97 5.62 7.25 4.43
CA GLY A 97 5.98 8.04 3.24
C GLY A 97 7.47 8.02 2.87
N VAL A 98 8.34 7.61 3.79
CA VAL A 98 9.78 7.46 3.56
C VAL A 98 10.26 6.01 3.58
N ALA A 99 9.35 5.04 3.76
CA ALA A 99 9.68 3.62 3.77
C ALA A 99 9.85 3.08 2.34
N ASP A 100 10.60 1.98 2.26
CA ASP A 100 10.74 1.16 1.06
C ASP A 100 9.62 0.09 1.00
N PRO A 101 8.68 0.17 0.05
CA PRO A 101 7.60 -0.81 -0.12
C PRO A 101 8.11 -2.20 -0.47
N ALA A 102 9.26 -2.33 -1.15
CA ALA A 102 9.82 -3.62 -1.52
C ALA A 102 10.22 -4.44 -0.27
N SER A 103 10.82 -3.77 0.71
CA SER A 103 11.17 -4.38 2.00
C SER A 103 9.94 -4.93 2.73
N ILE A 104 8.81 -4.23 2.72
CA ILE A 104 7.54 -4.71 3.32
C ILE A 104 7.00 -5.89 2.51
N ALA A 105 6.98 -5.76 1.19
CA ALA A 105 6.48 -6.78 0.27
C ALA A 105 7.24 -8.12 0.41
N ALA A 106 8.54 -8.07 0.71
CA ALA A 106 9.35 -9.26 0.96
C ALA A 106 8.80 -10.12 2.12
N TYR A 107 8.25 -9.51 3.18
CA TYR A 107 7.65 -10.24 4.31
C TYR A 107 6.34 -10.98 3.98
N CYS A 108 5.68 -10.58 2.89
CA CYS A 108 4.40 -11.13 2.48
C CYS A 108 4.52 -12.40 1.63
N HIS A 109 5.74 -12.87 1.35
CA HIS A 109 6.02 -14.11 0.60
C HIS A 109 6.01 -15.37 1.49
N ARG A 110 5.21 -15.38 2.56
CA ARG A 110 5.10 -16.51 3.51
C ARG A 110 3.65 -16.90 3.69
N ARG A 111 3.35 -18.19 3.84
CA ARG A 111 1.99 -18.64 4.19
C ARG A 111 1.59 -18.14 5.59
N PRO A 112 0.29 -17.84 5.83
CA PRO A 112 -0.84 -17.98 4.90
C PRO A 112 -1.01 -16.81 3.93
N TYR A 113 -0.04 -15.90 3.83
CA TYR A 113 -0.09 -14.74 2.94
C TYR A 113 0.40 -15.05 1.53
N ARG A 114 -0.06 -14.21 0.60
CA ARG A 114 0.48 -14.04 -0.74
C ARG A 114 0.51 -12.56 -1.05
N LEU A 115 1.68 -12.03 -1.38
CA LEU A 115 1.79 -10.70 -1.98
C LEU A 115 0.96 -10.66 -3.27
N ASP A 116 0.05 -9.70 -3.34
CA ASP A 116 -0.84 -9.49 -4.47
C ASP A 116 -0.37 -8.31 -5.32
N LEU A 117 -0.14 -7.14 -4.70
CA LEU A 117 0.23 -5.93 -5.43
C LEU A 117 1.04 -4.96 -4.57
N VAL A 118 2.06 -4.32 -5.15
CA VAL A 118 2.66 -3.10 -4.60
C VAL A 118 2.13 -1.89 -5.37
N VAL A 119 1.36 -1.04 -4.70
CA VAL A 119 0.76 0.18 -5.25
C VAL A 119 1.53 1.37 -4.74
N VAL A 120 1.92 2.29 -5.62
CA VAL A 120 2.60 3.53 -5.21
C VAL A 120 1.81 4.73 -5.66
N LEU A 121 1.45 5.60 -4.72
CA LEU A 121 0.85 6.89 -5.06
C LEU A 121 1.95 7.91 -5.37
N ALA A 122 1.76 8.64 -6.46
CA ALA A 122 2.57 9.78 -6.85
C ALA A 122 1.67 11.00 -7.01
N ASP A 123 2.06 12.10 -6.36
CA ASP A 123 1.44 13.41 -6.54
C ASP A 123 1.88 13.99 -7.89
N VAL A 124 0.92 14.27 -8.79
CA VAL A 124 1.23 14.76 -10.14
C VAL A 124 1.97 16.09 -10.17
N GLU A 125 1.81 16.95 -9.15
CA GLU A 125 2.50 18.24 -9.08
C GLU A 125 3.93 18.08 -8.55
N ALA A 126 4.15 17.12 -7.66
CA ALA A 126 5.40 17.01 -6.91
C ALA A 126 6.38 16.01 -7.52
N ILE A 127 5.91 14.96 -8.20
CA ILE A 127 6.73 13.80 -8.56
C ILE A 127 7.97 14.19 -9.39
N ALA A 128 7.83 15.12 -10.34
CA ALA A 128 8.92 15.54 -11.21
C ALA A 128 10.09 16.20 -10.46
N VAL A 129 9.78 16.94 -9.38
CA VAL A 129 10.79 17.55 -8.51
C VAL A 129 11.35 16.52 -7.54
N GLN A 130 10.47 15.71 -6.94
CA GLN A 130 10.83 14.69 -5.96
C GLN A 130 11.83 13.67 -6.50
N VAL A 131 11.65 13.19 -7.74
CA VAL A 131 12.53 12.15 -8.30
C VAL A 131 13.94 12.63 -8.62
N VAL A 132 14.20 13.95 -8.69
CA VAL A 132 15.54 14.50 -8.95
C VAL A 132 16.14 15.21 -7.74
N ASP A 133 15.40 15.31 -6.64
CA ASP A 133 15.86 15.95 -5.42
C ASP A 133 17.03 15.16 -4.79
N ASP A 134 18.03 15.89 -4.31
CA ASP A 134 19.27 15.31 -3.76
C ASP A 134 19.03 14.55 -2.44
N TYR A 135 18.01 14.93 -1.68
CA TYR A 135 17.73 14.34 -0.36
C TYR A 135 16.69 13.23 -0.44
N VAL A 136 15.66 13.39 -1.28
CA VAL A 136 14.50 12.48 -1.29
C VAL A 136 14.38 11.65 -2.56
N GLY A 137 15.13 12.00 -3.61
CA GLY A 137 15.00 11.35 -4.92
C GLY A 137 15.36 9.87 -4.90
N GLU A 138 16.29 9.43 -4.06
CA GLU A 138 16.60 8.00 -3.91
C GLU A 138 15.40 7.23 -3.38
N THR A 139 14.77 7.73 -2.31
CA THR A 139 13.56 7.13 -1.71
C THR A 139 12.42 7.06 -2.72
N VAL A 140 12.16 8.16 -3.43
CA VAL A 140 11.05 8.26 -4.39
C VAL A 140 11.27 7.32 -5.58
N ARG A 141 12.49 7.28 -6.12
CA ARG A 141 12.85 6.35 -7.22
C ARG A 141 12.76 4.89 -6.76
N GLY A 142 13.20 4.58 -5.54
CA GLY A 142 13.06 3.24 -4.94
C GLY A 142 11.59 2.82 -4.80
N GLN A 143 10.73 3.72 -4.33
CA GLN A 143 9.28 3.50 -4.26
C GLN A 143 8.72 3.20 -5.66
N LEU A 144 9.00 4.04 -6.67
CA LEU A 144 8.53 3.80 -8.04
C LEU A 144 9.03 2.45 -8.61
N ALA A 145 10.29 2.10 -8.38
CA ALA A 145 10.85 0.84 -8.85
C ALA A 145 10.21 -0.39 -8.19
N ALA A 146 9.74 -0.25 -6.94
CA ALA A 146 9.02 -1.30 -6.23
C ALA A 146 7.58 -1.51 -6.72
N ALA A 147 7.01 -0.55 -7.45
CA ALA A 147 5.60 -0.53 -7.80
C ALA A 147 5.23 -1.55 -8.90
N ASP A 148 4.12 -2.24 -8.68
CA ASP A 148 3.39 -3.00 -9.70
C ASP A 148 2.33 -2.11 -10.40
N LEU A 149 1.86 -1.07 -9.71
CA LEU A 149 0.95 -0.04 -10.21
C LEU A 149 1.34 1.32 -9.60
N VAL A 150 1.34 2.38 -10.41
CA VAL A 150 1.42 3.76 -9.91
C VAL A 150 0.09 4.47 -10.04
N ILE A 151 -0.40 5.03 -8.94
CA ILE A 151 -1.57 5.92 -8.93
C ILE A 151 -1.05 7.35 -9.01
N LEU A 152 -1.35 8.02 -10.12
CA LEU A 152 -1.09 9.44 -10.34
C LEU A 152 -2.24 10.24 -9.71
N ASN A 153 -2.08 10.59 -8.44
CA ASN A 153 -3.09 11.24 -7.63
C ASN A 153 -3.03 12.77 -7.73
N LYS A 154 -4.14 13.44 -7.37
CA LYS A 154 -4.35 14.90 -7.54
C LYS A 154 -4.31 15.31 -9.01
N ALA A 155 -4.79 14.43 -9.90
CA ALA A 155 -4.74 14.61 -11.34
C ALA A 155 -5.48 15.86 -11.86
N ASP A 156 -6.28 16.50 -11.01
CA ASP A 156 -6.95 17.78 -11.24
C ASP A 156 -6.04 19.01 -11.00
N LEU A 157 -4.95 18.86 -10.26
CA LEU A 157 -4.06 19.96 -9.88
C LEU A 157 -2.83 20.10 -10.79
N GLY A 158 -2.51 19.09 -11.59
CA GLY A 158 -1.30 19.08 -12.42
C GLY A 158 -1.39 18.24 -13.69
N ASP A 159 -0.28 18.19 -14.44
CA ASP A 159 -0.21 17.43 -15.69
C ASP A 159 0.10 15.95 -15.42
N ALA A 160 -0.96 15.14 -15.36
CA ALA A 160 -0.83 13.70 -15.21
C ALA A 160 -0.10 13.01 -16.37
N ALA A 161 -0.05 13.58 -17.58
CA ALA A 161 0.70 13.00 -18.68
C ALA A 161 2.21 13.22 -18.50
N ALA A 162 2.60 14.41 -18.02
CA ALA A 162 3.99 14.68 -17.64
C ALA A 162 4.43 13.78 -16.47
N ALA A 163 3.57 13.62 -15.45
CA ALA A 163 3.83 12.72 -14.33
C ALA A 163 3.99 11.26 -14.79
N ALA A 164 3.16 10.79 -15.72
CA ALA A 164 3.30 9.45 -16.31
C ALA A 164 4.64 9.26 -17.04
N ALA A 165 5.13 10.29 -17.75
CA ALA A 165 6.44 10.23 -18.40
C ALA A 165 7.60 10.14 -17.39
N VAL A 166 7.46 10.79 -16.22
CA VAL A 166 8.40 10.63 -15.11
C VAL A 166 8.39 9.18 -14.59
N VAL A 167 7.21 8.59 -14.40
CA VAL A 167 7.09 7.18 -13.99
C VAL A 167 7.74 6.26 -15.03
N GLU A 168 7.46 6.43 -16.32
CA GLU A 168 8.07 5.60 -17.37
C GLU A 168 9.61 5.69 -17.39
N THR A 169 10.16 6.87 -17.04
CA THR A 169 11.62 7.07 -16.97
C THR A 169 12.25 6.32 -15.80
N HIS A 170 11.58 6.28 -14.64
CA HIS A 170 12.15 5.73 -13.40
C HIS A 170 11.67 4.30 -13.07
N ALA A 171 10.55 3.87 -13.65
CA ALA A 171 9.93 2.57 -13.46
C ALA A 171 9.28 2.10 -14.79
N PRO A 172 10.09 1.79 -15.80
CA PRO A 172 9.60 1.55 -17.16
C PRO A 172 8.59 0.40 -17.25
N GLY A 173 7.50 0.65 -17.97
CA GLY A 173 6.40 -0.29 -18.19
C GLY A 173 5.51 -0.53 -16.96
N VAL A 174 5.68 0.21 -15.86
CA VAL A 174 4.75 0.13 -14.73
C VAL A 174 3.47 0.86 -15.13
N PRO A 175 2.29 0.20 -15.09
CA PRO A 175 1.04 0.84 -15.46
C PRO A 175 0.74 2.03 -14.53
N THR A 176 0.11 3.06 -15.10
CA THR A 176 -0.32 4.25 -14.35
C THR A 176 -1.83 4.44 -14.44
N VAL A 177 -2.47 4.77 -13.31
CA VAL A 177 -3.89 5.15 -13.26
C VAL A 177 -4.02 6.54 -12.66
N LYS A 178 -4.88 7.38 -13.22
CA LYS A 178 -5.13 8.74 -12.71
C LYS A 178 -6.20 8.70 -11.63
N ALA A 179 -6.02 9.51 -10.59
CA ALA A 179 -6.98 9.64 -9.50
C ALA A 179 -7.10 11.10 -9.04
N ILE A 180 -8.29 11.44 -8.56
CA ILE A 180 -8.59 12.69 -7.83
C ILE A 180 -9.04 12.25 -6.44
N GLU A 181 -8.48 12.87 -5.39
CA GLU A 181 -8.74 12.50 -3.99
C GLU A 181 -8.54 10.99 -3.71
N ALA A 182 -7.55 10.38 -4.36
CA ALA A 182 -7.27 8.94 -4.32
C ALA A 182 -8.46 8.04 -4.70
N SER A 183 -9.50 8.59 -5.35
CA SER A 183 -10.64 7.82 -5.81
C SER A 183 -10.26 6.99 -7.03
N ILE A 184 -10.26 5.68 -6.84
CA ILE A 184 -10.11 4.67 -7.88
C ILE A 184 -11.13 3.56 -7.64
N ASP A 185 -11.51 2.85 -8.69
CA ASP A 185 -12.29 1.61 -8.55
C ASP A 185 -11.47 0.59 -7.74
N PRO A 186 -11.94 0.11 -6.57
CA PRO A 186 -11.20 -0.83 -5.73
C PRO A 186 -10.78 -2.10 -6.46
N ARG A 187 -11.54 -2.50 -7.50
CA ARG A 187 -11.20 -3.64 -8.36
C ARG A 187 -9.84 -3.48 -9.04
N VAL A 188 -9.37 -2.25 -9.25
CA VAL A 188 -8.01 -2.01 -9.76
C VAL A 188 -6.97 -2.55 -8.79
N LEU A 189 -7.20 -2.52 -7.47
CA LEU A 189 -6.23 -3.03 -6.50
C LEU A 189 -6.43 -4.51 -6.16
N ILE A 190 -7.62 -5.04 -6.44
CA ILE A 190 -8.04 -6.39 -6.06
C ILE A 190 -7.85 -7.38 -7.22
N ASP A 191 -8.10 -6.95 -8.47
CA ASP A 191 -8.13 -7.79 -9.66
C ASP A 191 -6.87 -7.66 -10.54
N LEU A 192 -5.90 -6.82 -10.16
CA LEU A 192 -4.63 -6.71 -10.89
C LEU A 192 -3.72 -7.89 -10.56
N GLU A 193 -3.27 -8.62 -11.60
CA GLU A 193 -2.21 -9.61 -11.42
C GLU A 193 -0.86 -8.93 -11.20
N PRO A 194 -0.06 -9.37 -10.20
CA PRO A 194 1.27 -8.82 -9.94
C PRO A 194 2.19 -8.92 -11.15
N ARG A 195 3.01 -7.89 -11.38
CA ARG A 195 3.99 -7.89 -12.46
C ARG A 195 5.16 -8.79 -12.08
N ALA A 196 5.62 -9.62 -13.03
CA ALA A 196 6.88 -10.34 -12.86
C ALA A 196 8.04 -9.31 -12.79
N LYS A 197 8.60 -9.10 -11.59
CA LYS A 197 9.76 -8.23 -11.38
C LYS A 197 11.00 -8.94 -11.92
N ALA A 198 11.84 -8.21 -12.66
CA ALA A 198 13.13 -8.74 -13.09
C ALA A 198 13.98 -9.00 -11.85
N ALA A 199 14.52 -10.22 -11.74
CA ALA A 199 15.36 -10.67 -10.63
C ALA A 199 16.72 -9.96 -10.59
#